data_AF-A0A951B7C5-F1
#
_entry.id   AF-A0A951B7C5-F1
#
_cell.length_a   1.000
_cell.length_b   1.000
_cell.length_c   1.000
_cell.angle_alpha   90.00
_cell.angle_beta   90.00
_cell.angle_gamma   90.00
#
_symmetry.space_group_name_H-M   'P 1'
#
loop_
_entity.id
_entity.type
_entity.pdbx_description
1 polymer ?
#
loop_
_entity_poly.entity_id
_entity_poly.type
_entity_poly.pdbx_seq_one_letter_code
_entity_poly.pdbx_strand_id
1 'polypeptide(L)'
;MKICSFASALVVAGWLAGMAGLTPAAASEVPQGEPFIMRLLGKDPSKRKVSACFVRVYDADHLAKHPKQKVGAMMLLISGEPDTESKSVTYSFRLGITFRDRSTRFQSAGNCNNAKPIDADGKESGPVRFGCSVDCDGGGFGLTLSDDNKSALLKVDDRISIWRKNGDSEPQDSLEADAEDREFRLDRTSLADCVPLAEDRKEAADLRRGN
;
A
#
# COMPACT_ATOMS: atom_id res chain seq x y z
N MET A 1 -2.36 -21.14 -23.34
CA MET A 1 -1.89 -20.11 -24.30
C MET A 1 -2.82 -20.08 -25.49
N LYS A 2 -3.62 -19.03 -25.63
CA LYS A 2 -4.47 -18.78 -26.81
C LYS A 2 -3.94 -17.54 -27.52
N ILE A 3 -3.42 -17.76 -28.72
CA ILE A 3 -2.86 -16.76 -29.61
C ILE A 3 -4.01 -16.28 -30.50
N CYS A 4 -4.36 -15.00 -30.44
CA CYS A 4 -5.28 -14.39 -31.41
C CYS A 4 -4.45 -13.85 -32.59
N SER A 5 -4.64 -14.48 -33.74
CA SER A 5 -4.02 -14.12 -35.03
C SER A 5 -4.98 -13.21 -35.80
N PHE A 6 -4.49 -12.08 -36.31
CA PHE A 6 -5.19 -11.27 -37.30
C PHE A 6 -4.25 -11.00 -38.47
N ALA A 7 -4.66 -11.49 -39.64
CA ALA A 7 -4.11 -11.14 -40.93
C ALA A 7 -4.60 -9.72 -41.30
N SER A 8 -3.72 -8.91 -41.90
CA SER A 8 -4.13 -7.69 -42.60
C SER A 8 -3.18 -7.38 -43.74
N ALA A 9 -3.80 -7.05 -44.87
CA ALA A 9 -3.22 -6.92 -46.19
C ALA A 9 -2.42 -5.62 -46.39
N LEU A 10 -1.42 -5.71 -47.26
CA LEU A 10 -0.67 -4.59 -47.83
C LEU A 10 -1.56 -3.74 -48.74
N VAL A 11 -1.53 -2.40 -48.55
CA VAL A 11 -1.75 -1.42 -49.62
C VAL A 11 -0.70 -0.32 -49.48
N VAL A 12 0.07 -0.11 -50.56
CA VAL A 12 1.05 0.95 -50.74
C VAL A 12 0.39 2.14 -51.43
N ALA A 13 0.57 3.34 -50.88
CA ALA A 13 0.51 4.59 -51.64
C ALA A 13 1.32 5.66 -50.88
N GLY A 14 2.39 6.15 -51.51
CA GLY A 14 3.24 7.21 -50.97
C GLY A 14 2.63 8.59 -51.15
N TRP A 15 3.18 9.60 -50.45
CA TRP A 15 3.42 10.99 -50.89
C TRP A 15 4.32 11.66 -49.83
N LEU A 16 5.34 12.38 -50.28
CA LEU A 16 6.35 13.08 -49.48
C LEU A 16 5.80 14.41 -48.95
N ALA A 17 5.88 14.63 -47.64
CA ALA A 17 5.91 15.95 -47.03
C ALA A 17 6.74 15.90 -45.74
N GLY A 18 7.97 16.41 -45.80
CA GLY A 18 8.85 16.54 -44.66
C GLY A 18 8.34 17.62 -43.70
N MET A 19 7.75 17.19 -42.59
CA MET A 19 7.55 18.00 -41.40
C MET A 19 8.51 17.47 -40.36
N ALA A 20 9.59 18.22 -40.09
CA ALA A 20 10.43 18.03 -38.93
C ALA A 20 9.61 18.39 -37.68
N GLY A 21 8.72 17.49 -37.28
CA GLY A 21 8.11 17.53 -35.97
C GLY A 21 9.21 17.23 -34.96
N LEU A 22 9.62 18.25 -34.20
CA LEU A 22 10.27 18.00 -32.93
C LEU A 22 9.35 17.07 -32.15
N THR A 23 9.75 15.81 -31.99
CA THR A 23 9.17 14.95 -30.98
C THR A 23 9.45 15.65 -29.64
N PRO A 24 8.42 16.03 -28.85
CA PRO A 24 8.69 16.36 -27.48
C PRO A 24 9.33 15.10 -26.89
N ALA A 25 10.58 15.22 -26.47
CA ALA A 25 11.22 14.21 -25.65
C ALA A 25 10.22 13.86 -24.55
N ALA A 26 9.87 12.58 -24.44
CA ALA A 26 9.06 12.08 -23.35
C ALA A 26 9.72 12.60 -22.07
N ALA A 27 9.10 13.63 -21.48
CA ALA A 27 9.53 14.17 -20.21
C ALA A 27 9.49 12.97 -19.27
N SER A 28 10.66 12.59 -18.76
CA SER A 28 10.74 11.62 -17.70
C SER A 28 9.95 12.23 -16.54
N GLU A 29 8.69 11.79 -16.39
CA GLU A 29 7.87 12.14 -15.24
C GLU A 29 8.64 11.65 -14.03
N VAL A 30 9.36 12.55 -13.35
CA VAL A 30 9.69 12.32 -11.96
C VAL A 30 8.33 12.33 -11.27
N PRO A 31 7.77 11.16 -10.90
CA PRO A 31 6.38 11.06 -10.56
C PRO A 31 6.20 11.75 -9.21
N GLN A 32 5.15 12.55 -9.03
CA GLN A 32 4.84 13.15 -7.72
C GLN A 32 4.75 12.13 -6.56
N GLY A 33 4.70 10.84 -6.88
CA GLY A 33 4.84 9.73 -5.95
C GLY A 33 6.20 9.57 -5.25
N GLU A 34 7.32 9.91 -5.88
CA GLU A 34 8.65 9.70 -5.26
C GLU A 34 8.85 10.58 -4.01
N PRO A 35 8.53 11.90 -4.02
CA PRO A 35 8.49 12.71 -2.80
C PRO A 35 7.52 12.19 -1.74
N PHE A 36 6.43 11.53 -2.15
CA PHE A 36 5.50 10.90 -1.20
C PHE A 36 6.14 9.68 -0.52
N ILE A 37 6.75 8.78 -1.29
CA ILE A 37 7.41 7.58 -0.75
C ILE A 37 8.53 7.95 0.23
N MET A 38 9.34 8.96 -0.12
CA MET A 38 10.39 9.46 0.76
C MET A 38 9.85 9.98 2.10
N ARG A 39 8.69 10.67 2.09
CA ARG A 39 8.01 11.10 3.32
C ARG A 39 7.36 9.94 4.07
N LEU A 40 6.81 8.96 3.35
CA LEU A 40 6.18 7.77 3.93
C LEU A 40 7.21 6.92 4.68
N LEU A 41 8.32 6.59 4.03
CA LEU A 41 9.36 5.72 4.59
C LEU A 41 10.37 6.49 5.47
N GLY A 42 10.47 7.81 5.30
CA GLY A 42 11.41 8.68 6.00
C GLY A 42 12.88 8.52 5.56
N LYS A 43 13.17 7.57 4.67
CA LYS A 43 14.50 7.23 4.14
C LYS A 43 14.35 6.75 2.69
N ASP A 44 15.46 6.81 1.95
CA ASP A 44 15.56 6.34 0.56
C ASP A 44 15.59 4.80 0.49
N PRO A 45 14.56 4.14 -0.10
CA PRO A 45 14.51 2.70 -0.26
C PRO A 45 15.37 2.15 -1.40
N SER A 46 15.94 2.99 -2.28
CA SER A 46 16.69 2.53 -3.46
C SER A 46 18.02 1.86 -3.15
N LYS A 47 18.52 2.00 -1.92
CA LYS A 47 19.86 1.50 -1.52
C LYS A 47 19.81 0.31 -0.57
N ARG A 48 18.70 0.15 0.15
CA ARG A 48 18.49 -0.88 1.16
C ARG A 48 17.02 -0.93 1.53
N LYS A 49 16.60 -2.04 2.12
CA LYS A 49 15.30 -2.12 2.80
C LYS A 49 15.20 -1.02 3.85
N VAL A 50 14.08 -0.31 3.80
CA VAL A 50 13.65 0.67 4.80
C VAL A 50 12.17 0.45 5.08
N SER A 51 11.75 0.69 6.31
CA SER A 51 10.37 0.49 6.72
C SER A 51 9.85 1.68 7.53
N ALA A 52 8.52 1.80 7.55
CA ALA A 52 7.80 2.72 8.42
C ALA A 52 6.67 1.98 9.15
N CYS A 53 6.52 2.28 10.44
CA CYS A 53 5.48 1.71 11.30
C CYS A 53 4.44 2.76 11.65
N PHE A 54 3.17 2.39 11.52
CA PHE A 54 2.03 3.19 11.93
C PHE A 54 1.09 2.35 12.77
N VAL A 55 0.55 2.93 13.84
CA VAL A 55 -0.30 2.21 14.77
C VAL A 55 -1.50 3.05 15.19
N ARG A 56 -2.59 2.37 15.52
CA ARG A 56 -3.75 2.95 16.19
C ARG A 56 -4.31 1.94 17.17
N VAL A 57 -4.59 2.41 18.38
CA VAL A 57 -5.36 1.67 19.38
C VAL A 57 -6.48 2.60 19.84
N TYR A 58 -7.71 2.10 19.79
CA TYR A 58 -8.88 2.83 20.25
C TYR A 58 -9.18 2.43 21.69
N ASP A 59 -9.35 3.42 22.56
CA ASP A 59 -9.74 3.18 23.94
C ASP A 59 -11.24 2.87 24.05
N ALA A 60 -11.66 2.49 25.25
CA ALA A 60 -13.05 2.16 25.53
C ALA A 60 -14.00 3.35 25.28
N ASP A 61 -13.57 4.57 25.56
CA ASP A 61 -14.39 5.78 25.39
C ASP A 61 -14.66 6.08 23.92
N HIS A 62 -13.66 5.90 23.05
CA HIS A 62 -13.82 5.99 21.61
C HIS A 62 -14.76 4.90 21.11
N LEU A 63 -14.51 3.64 21.47
CA LEU A 63 -15.33 2.52 21.00
C LEU A 63 -16.78 2.59 21.50
N ALA A 64 -17.03 3.17 22.68
CA ALA A 64 -18.38 3.42 23.17
C ALA A 64 -19.14 4.46 22.33
N LYS A 65 -18.41 5.45 21.78
CA LYS A 65 -18.98 6.47 20.87
C LYS A 65 -19.14 5.97 19.43
N HIS A 66 -18.44 4.89 19.07
CA HIS A 66 -18.45 4.25 17.76
C HIS A 66 -18.93 2.80 17.86
N PRO A 67 -20.24 2.59 18.11
CA PRO A 67 -20.78 1.28 18.43
C PRO A 67 -20.76 0.29 17.25
N LYS A 68 -20.57 0.74 16.02
CA LYS A 68 -20.48 -0.13 14.84
C LYS A 68 -19.03 -0.45 14.45
N GLN A 69 -18.05 0.30 14.95
CA GLN A 69 -16.63 0.06 14.74
C GLN A 69 -16.23 -1.27 15.37
N LYS A 70 -15.75 -2.19 14.54
CA LYS A 70 -15.29 -3.52 14.94
C LYS A 70 -13.81 -3.51 15.26
N VAL A 71 -13.01 -2.72 14.54
CA VAL A 71 -11.55 -2.67 14.75
C VAL A 71 -11.23 -1.90 16.03
N GLY A 72 -10.61 -2.56 16.99
CA GLY A 72 -10.12 -1.95 18.23
C GLY A 72 -8.65 -1.51 18.14
N ALA A 73 -7.84 -2.18 17.32
CA ALA A 73 -6.48 -1.77 17.06
C ALA A 73 -6.01 -2.18 15.66
N MET A 74 -5.13 -1.37 15.08
CA MET A 74 -4.51 -1.58 13.78
C MET A 74 -3.02 -1.25 13.84
N MET A 75 -2.21 -2.09 13.21
CA MET A 75 -0.78 -1.87 13.00
C MET A 75 -0.47 -2.04 11.52
N LEU A 76 0.28 -1.11 10.96
CA LEU A 76 0.70 -1.13 9.57
C LEU A 76 2.22 -0.97 9.49
N LEU A 77 2.86 -1.92 8.84
CA LEU A 77 4.27 -1.85 8.47
C LEU A 77 4.37 -1.76 6.96
N ILE A 78 4.87 -0.64 6.45
CA ILE A 78 5.21 -0.47 5.04
C ILE A 78 6.71 -0.63 4.88
N SER A 79 7.15 -1.36 3.86
CA SER A 79 8.56 -1.50 3.51
C SER A 79 8.79 -1.17 2.04
N GLY A 80 9.95 -0.59 1.75
CA GLY A 80 10.49 -0.46 0.40
C GLY A 80 11.89 -1.03 0.35
N GLU A 81 12.22 -1.79 -0.69
CA GLU A 81 13.55 -2.36 -0.88
C GLU A 81 13.94 -2.39 -2.37
N PRO A 82 15.25 -2.33 -2.68
CA PRO A 82 15.69 -2.37 -4.06
C PRO A 82 15.51 -3.77 -4.64
N ASP A 83 14.89 -3.83 -5.81
CA ASP A 83 14.85 -5.03 -6.63
C ASP A 83 16.09 -5.07 -7.53
N THR A 84 16.94 -6.05 -7.26
CA THR A 84 18.22 -6.23 -7.96
C THR A 84 18.06 -6.62 -9.43
N GLU A 85 16.92 -7.19 -9.81
CA GLU A 85 16.67 -7.62 -11.19
C GLU A 85 16.10 -6.48 -12.03
N SER A 86 15.07 -5.79 -11.52
CA SER A 86 14.39 -4.72 -12.25
C SER A 86 15.05 -3.34 -12.13
N LYS A 87 16.02 -3.17 -11.22
CA LYS A 87 16.62 -1.87 -10.86
C LYS A 87 15.57 -0.85 -10.40
N SER A 88 14.46 -1.33 -9.85
CA SER A 88 13.40 -0.52 -9.26
C SER A 88 13.31 -0.77 -7.75
N VAL A 89 12.37 -0.11 -7.08
CA VAL A 89 12.04 -0.39 -5.68
C VAL A 89 10.72 -1.14 -5.65
N THR A 90 10.68 -2.25 -4.93
CA THR A 90 9.45 -2.96 -4.60
C THR A 90 8.93 -2.46 -3.27
N TYR A 91 7.61 -2.38 -3.15
CA TYR A 91 6.95 -1.99 -1.92
C TYR A 91 6.03 -3.08 -1.43
N SER A 92 6.10 -3.37 -0.15
CA SER A 92 5.26 -4.37 0.52
C SER A 92 4.68 -3.82 1.80
N PHE A 93 3.60 -4.44 2.25
CA PHE A 93 3.00 -4.13 3.54
C PHE A 93 2.73 -5.39 4.34
N ARG A 94 2.68 -5.20 5.65
CA ARG A 94 1.98 -6.10 6.57
C ARG A 94 1.05 -5.29 7.45
N LEU A 95 -0.14 -5.83 7.62
CA LEU A 95 -1.22 -5.23 8.40
C LEU A 95 -1.59 -6.19 9.52
N GLY A 96 -1.73 -5.67 10.74
CA GLY A 96 -2.27 -6.39 11.88
C GLY A 96 -3.56 -5.74 12.32
N ILE A 97 -4.60 -6.54 12.51
CA ILE A 97 -5.93 -6.07 12.92
C ILE A 97 -6.33 -6.83 14.19
N THR A 98 -6.81 -6.10 15.19
CA THR A 98 -7.45 -6.67 16.37
C THR A 98 -8.86 -6.13 16.46
N PHE A 99 -9.84 -7.02 16.43
CA PHE A 99 -11.25 -6.65 16.63
C PHE A 99 -11.55 -6.52 18.12
N ARG A 100 -12.45 -5.60 18.47
CA ARG A 100 -12.78 -5.31 19.87
C ARG A 100 -13.44 -6.48 20.61
N ASP A 101 -14.10 -7.38 19.86
CA ASP A 101 -14.86 -8.52 20.37
C ASP A 101 -14.11 -9.85 20.23
N ARG A 102 -12.85 -9.82 19.75
CA ARG A 102 -12.04 -11.03 19.51
C ARG A 102 -10.65 -10.87 20.11
N SER A 103 -10.21 -11.86 20.87
CA SER A 103 -8.85 -11.89 21.42
C SER A 103 -7.78 -12.26 20.38
N THR A 104 -8.20 -12.84 19.25
CA THR A 104 -7.30 -13.26 18.17
C THR A 104 -6.82 -12.06 17.36
N ARG A 105 -5.51 -11.99 17.12
CA ARG A 105 -4.92 -11.04 16.19
C ARG A 105 -4.95 -11.60 14.76
N PHE A 106 -5.45 -10.78 13.86
CA PHE A 106 -5.47 -11.07 12.44
C PHE A 106 -4.33 -10.34 11.73
N GLN A 107 -3.94 -10.87 10.58
CA GLN A 107 -2.93 -10.27 9.73
C GLN A 107 -3.33 -10.33 8.26
N SER A 108 -2.80 -9.40 7.49
CA SER A 108 -2.87 -9.36 6.04
C SER A 108 -1.52 -8.87 5.50
N ALA A 109 -1.17 -9.27 4.30
CA ALA A 109 0.08 -8.90 3.65
C ALA A 109 -0.14 -8.77 2.14
N GLY A 110 0.79 -8.08 1.50
CA GLY A 110 0.81 -7.96 0.05
C GLY A 110 1.73 -6.85 -0.41
N ASN A 111 1.46 -6.38 -1.62
CA ASN A 111 2.34 -5.46 -2.33
C ASN A 111 1.66 -4.10 -2.55
N CYS A 112 2.47 -3.05 -2.67
CA CYS A 112 1.99 -1.71 -2.96
C CYS A 112 2.51 -1.23 -4.31
N ASN A 113 1.67 -0.50 -5.02
CA ASN A 113 2.02 0.15 -6.27
C ASN A 113 2.82 1.44 -6.01
N ASN A 114 3.46 1.99 -7.04
CA ASN A 114 4.02 3.34 -6.93
C ASN A 114 2.95 4.36 -6.53
N ALA A 115 3.34 5.34 -5.71
CA ALA A 115 2.43 6.42 -5.33
C ALA A 115 2.08 7.29 -6.55
N LYS A 116 0.81 7.65 -6.70
CA LYS A 116 0.32 8.43 -7.84
C LYS A 116 -0.78 9.41 -7.41
N PRO A 117 -0.90 10.59 -8.03
CA PRO A 117 -2.06 11.45 -7.85
C PRO A 117 -3.30 10.70 -8.33
N ILE A 118 -4.37 10.62 -7.54
CA ILE A 118 -5.63 9.97 -7.93
C ILE A 118 -6.81 10.78 -7.37
N ASP A 119 -7.74 11.19 -8.23
CA ASP A 119 -8.96 11.89 -7.81
C ASP A 119 -10.10 10.93 -7.43
N ALA A 120 -11.25 11.50 -7.06
CA ALA A 120 -12.41 10.73 -6.63
C ALA A 120 -12.99 9.82 -7.73
N ASP A 121 -12.74 10.14 -8.99
CA ASP A 121 -13.17 9.36 -10.17
C ASP A 121 -12.09 8.37 -10.64
N GLY A 122 -10.97 8.27 -9.92
CA GLY A 122 -9.87 7.36 -10.25
C GLY A 122 -8.91 7.88 -11.32
N LYS A 123 -8.98 9.17 -11.70
CA LYS A 123 -8.08 9.77 -12.70
C LYS A 123 -6.82 10.31 -12.05
N GLU A 124 -5.72 10.36 -12.81
CA GLU A 124 -4.41 10.82 -12.31
C GLU A 124 -4.32 12.36 -12.12
N SER A 125 -5.27 12.94 -11.39
CA SER A 125 -5.44 14.40 -11.19
C SER A 125 -5.70 14.83 -9.74
N GLY A 126 -5.77 13.89 -8.80
CA GLY A 126 -6.11 14.16 -7.40
C GLY A 126 -4.94 14.09 -6.41
N PRO A 127 -5.21 13.99 -5.10
CA PRO A 127 -4.17 13.83 -4.09
C PRO A 127 -3.35 12.56 -4.34
N VAL A 128 -2.06 12.59 -3.97
CA VAL A 128 -1.20 11.42 -4.07
C VAL A 128 -1.70 10.32 -3.15
N ARG A 129 -2.03 9.16 -3.72
CA ARG A 129 -2.41 7.94 -3.03
C ARG A 129 -1.37 6.86 -3.29
N PHE A 130 -1.11 6.07 -2.27
CA PHE A 130 -0.27 4.88 -2.33
C PHE A 130 -1.15 3.65 -2.11
N GLY A 131 -1.48 2.97 -3.21
CA GLY A 131 -2.40 1.84 -3.22
C GLY A 131 -1.67 0.53 -2.90
N CYS A 132 -2.25 -0.27 -2.02
CA CYS A 132 -1.74 -1.56 -1.61
C CYS A 132 -2.81 -2.63 -1.84
N SER A 133 -2.40 -3.77 -2.38
CA SER A 133 -3.26 -4.90 -2.70
C SER A 133 -2.83 -6.11 -1.89
N VAL A 134 -3.81 -6.74 -1.25
CA VAL A 134 -3.62 -8.00 -0.53
C VAL A 134 -3.38 -9.11 -1.54
N ASP A 135 -2.50 -10.04 -1.20
CA ASP A 135 -2.22 -11.21 -2.05
C ASP A 135 -3.48 -12.05 -2.29
N CYS A 136 -3.48 -12.82 -3.39
CA CYS A 136 -4.55 -13.75 -3.77
C CYS A 136 -5.94 -13.10 -3.89
N ASP A 137 -6.02 -11.93 -4.54
CA ASP A 137 -7.27 -11.15 -4.71
C ASP A 137 -7.95 -10.83 -3.37
N GLY A 138 -7.15 -10.60 -2.33
CA GLY A 138 -7.65 -10.35 -0.99
C GLY A 138 -8.29 -8.97 -0.79
N GLY A 139 -8.30 -8.11 -1.81
CA GLY A 139 -8.75 -6.72 -1.75
C GLY A 139 -7.59 -5.74 -1.53
N GLY A 140 -7.83 -4.60 -0.91
CA GLY A 140 -6.83 -3.54 -0.84
C GLY A 140 -7.23 -2.29 -0.05
N PHE A 141 -6.28 -1.36 0.01
CA PHE A 141 -6.46 -0.05 0.61
C PHE A 141 -5.55 0.99 -0.04
N GLY A 142 -5.97 2.25 0.07
CA GLY A 142 -5.13 3.40 -0.23
C GLY A 142 -4.55 4.04 1.04
N LEU A 143 -3.34 4.57 0.94
CA LEU A 143 -2.70 5.40 1.95
C LEU A 143 -2.51 6.83 1.47
N THR A 144 -2.79 7.77 2.36
CA THR A 144 -2.32 9.15 2.28
C THR A 144 -1.58 9.52 3.57
N LEU A 145 -0.83 10.63 3.56
CA LEU A 145 -0.13 11.16 4.73
C LEU A 145 -0.76 12.46 5.19
N SER A 146 -0.73 12.71 6.50
CA SER A 146 -0.96 14.06 7.03
C SER A 146 0.13 15.02 6.54
N ASP A 147 -0.18 16.31 6.51
CA ASP A 147 0.75 17.35 6.04
C ASP A 147 2.08 17.37 6.83
N ASP A 148 2.01 17.06 8.13
CA ASP A 148 3.18 16.96 9.01
C ASP A 148 3.90 15.61 8.96
N ASN A 149 3.43 14.67 8.13
CA ASN A 149 3.92 13.31 7.94
C ASN A 149 3.92 12.42 9.21
N LYS A 150 3.23 12.85 10.27
CA LYS A 150 3.16 12.11 11.55
C LYS A 150 2.06 11.08 11.61
N SER A 151 1.13 11.09 10.66
CA SER A 151 0.08 10.09 10.56
C SER A 151 -0.19 9.71 9.11
N ALA A 152 -0.70 8.50 8.92
CA ALA A 152 -1.21 8.02 7.65
C ALA A 152 -2.72 7.80 7.77
N LEU A 153 -3.43 8.04 6.69
CA LEU A 153 -4.85 7.69 6.56
C LEU A 153 -4.95 6.45 5.69
N LEU A 154 -5.32 5.32 6.29
CA LEU A 154 -5.60 4.08 5.59
C LEU A 154 -7.09 4.06 5.25
N LYS A 155 -7.41 4.06 3.95
CA LYS A 155 -8.78 3.93 3.45
C LYS A 155 -8.94 2.56 2.79
N VAL A 156 -9.78 1.72 3.38
CA VAL A 156 -10.16 0.42 2.80
C VAL A 156 -10.93 0.69 1.51
N ASP A 157 -10.59 -0.04 0.45
CA ASP A 157 -11.26 0.12 -0.85
C ASP A 157 -12.67 -0.50 -0.79
N ASP A 158 -12.74 -1.83 -0.85
CA ASP A 158 -13.99 -2.59 -0.63
C ASP A 158 -13.86 -3.51 0.59
N ARG A 159 -12.80 -4.32 0.60
CA ARG A 159 -12.47 -5.27 1.67
C ARG A 159 -10.97 -5.51 1.78
N ILE A 160 -10.54 -6.06 2.91
CA ILE A 160 -9.20 -6.62 3.13
C ILE A 160 -9.38 -8.02 3.72
N SER A 161 -8.90 -9.04 3.02
CA SER A 161 -8.87 -10.41 3.52
C SER A 161 -7.87 -10.53 4.66
N ILE A 162 -8.25 -11.32 5.67
CA ILE A 162 -7.47 -11.46 6.88
C ILE A 162 -7.32 -12.91 7.32
N TRP A 163 -6.12 -13.22 7.76
CA TRP A 163 -5.73 -14.53 8.25
C TRP A 163 -5.45 -14.47 9.74
N ARG A 164 -5.65 -15.59 10.44
CA ARG A 164 -5.07 -15.72 11.78
C ARG A 164 -3.56 -15.70 11.65
N LYS A 165 -2.89 -15.11 12.63
CA LYS A 165 -1.44 -15.22 12.72
C LYS A 165 -1.04 -16.70 12.79
N ASN A 166 -0.20 -17.16 11.86
CA ASN A 166 0.19 -18.57 11.66
C ASN A 166 -0.97 -19.52 11.31
N GLY A 167 -2.05 -19.02 10.71
CA GLY A 167 -3.18 -19.82 10.24
C GLY A 167 -2.91 -20.50 8.89
N ASP A 168 -3.94 -21.19 8.39
CA ASP A 168 -3.93 -21.88 7.09
C ASP A 168 -3.79 -20.90 5.91
N SER A 169 -3.66 -21.45 4.69
CA SER A 169 -3.53 -20.65 3.46
C SER A 169 -4.81 -19.89 3.07
N GLU A 170 -5.97 -20.30 3.58
CA GLU A 170 -7.25 -19.67 3.25
C GLU A 170 -7.59 -18.51 4.22
N PRO A 171 -8.18 -17.42 3.72
CA PRO A 171 -8.57 -16.29 4.56
C PRO A 171 -9.64 -16.74 5.57
N GLN A 172 -9.46 -16.33 6.82
CA GLN A 172 -10.36 -16.70 7.90
C GLN A 172 -11.60 -15.80 7.94
N ASP A 173 -11.44 -14.54 7.53
CA ASP A 173 -12.47 -13.49 7.54
C ASP A 173 -12.04 -12.33 6.62
N SER A 174 -12.83 -11.26 6.56
CA SER A 174 -12.50 -10.00 5.89
C SER A 174 -12.83 -8.77 6.73
N LEU A 175 -12.03 -7.72 6.59
CA LEU A 175 -12.36 -6.37 7.03
C LEU A 175 -13.09 -5.66 5.89
N GLU A 176 -14.37 -5.41 6.06
CA GLU A 176 -15.23 -4.72 5.09
C GLU A 176 -15.19 -3.20 5.28
N ALA A 177 -15.25 -2.44 4.19
CA ALA A 177 -15.30 -0.97 4.19
C ALA A 177 -16.68 -0.42 4.63
N ASP A 178 -17.10 -0.74 5.84
CA ASP A 178 -18.38 -0.31 6.42
C ASP A 178 -18.36 1.14 6.95
N ALA A 179 -19.45 1.58 7.57
CA ALA A 179 -19.60 2.98 7.97
C ALA A 179 -18.58 3.47 9.02
N GLU A 180 -18.06 2.58 9.86
CA GLU A 180 -17.12 2.95 10.94
C GLU A 180 -15.75 2.26 10.81
N ASP A 181 -15.59 1.29 9.91
CA ASP A 181 -14.34 0.59 9.61
C ASP A 181 -13.81 0.81 8.17
N ARG A 182 -14.19 1.92 7.51
CA ARG A 182 -13.70 2.27 6.17
C ARG A 182 -12.38 3.03 6.16
N GLU A 183 -12.11 3.81 7.20
CA GLU A 183 -10.97 4.71 7.22
C GLU A 183 -10.34 4.80 8.61
N PHE A 184 -9.02 4.64 8.66
CA PHE A 184 -8.25 4.60 9.89
C PHE A 184 -7.10 5.60 9.82
N ARG A 185 -7.10 6.55 10.75
CA ARG A 185 -5.91 7.34 11.03
C ARG A 185 -4.95 6.51 11.87
N LEU A 186 -3.75 6.29 11.36
CA LEU A 186 -2.68 5.57 12.03
C LEU A 186 -1.54 6.54 12.33
N ASP A 187 -1.10 6.60 13.58
CA ASP A 187 -0.03 7.49 14.00
C ASP A 187 1.32 6.81 13.76
N ARG A 188 2.27 7.53 13.17
CA ARG A 188 3.64 7.05 12.93
C ARG A 188 4.32 6.81 14.27
N THR A 189 4.97 5.66 14.41
CA THR A 189 5.68 5.31 15.64
C THR A 189 7.03 4.64 15.34
N SER A 190 7.70 4.16 16.38
CA SER A 190 8.95 3.41 16.27
C SER A 190 8.74 2.08 15.53
N LEU A 191 9.76 1.61 14.81
CA LEU A 191 9.69 0.29 14.17
C LEU A 191 9.52 -0.86 15.18
N ALA A 192 9.93 -0.65 16.44
CA ALA A 192 9.77 -1.64 17.51
C ALA A 192 8.29 -1.98 17.79
N ASP A 193 7.37 -1.04 17.57
CA ASP A 193 5.93 -1.28 17.78
C ASP A 193 5.33 -2.22 16.73
N CYS A 194 5.96 -2.32 15.55
CA CYS A 194 5.56 -3.24 14.49
C CYS A 194 6.25 -4.62 14.57
N VAL A 195 7.06 -4.89 15.60
CA VAL A 195 7.67 -6.23 15.82
C VAL A 195 6.67 -7.38 15.79
N PRO A 196 5.42 -7.25 16.29
CA PRO A 196 4.44 -8.33 16.18
C PRO A 196 4.06 -8.71 14.74
N LEU A 197 4.36 -7.85 13.76
CA LEU A 197 4.14 -8.09 12.33
C LEU A 197 5.35 -8.72 11.62
N ALA A 198 6.50 -8.84 12.29
CA ALA A 198 7.67 -9.47 11.69
C ALA A 198 7.37 -10.92 11.28
N GLU A 199 7.88 -11.31 10.11
CA GLU A 199 7.70 -12.65 9.56
C GLU A 199 8.64 -13.64 10.24
N ASP A 200 9.86 -13.21 10.54
CA ASP A 200 10.86 -14.05 11.19
C ASP A 200 11.60 -13.34 12.34
N ARG A 201 12.48 -14.09 13.01
CA ARG A 201 13.25 -13.58 14.15
C ARG A 201 14.30 -12.54 13.74
N LYS A 202 14.85 -12.65 12.54
CA LYS A 202 15.88 -11.74 12.02
C LYS A 202 15.25 -10.37 11.80
N GLU A 203 14.14 -10.33 11.09
CA GLU A 203 13.40 -9.10 10.84
C GLU A 203 12.82 -8.52 12.13
N ALA A 204 12.32 -9.34 13.04
CA ALA A 204 11.92 -8.87 14.37
C ALA A 204 13.09 -8.20 15.12
N ALA A 205 14.32 -8.66 14.93
CA ALA A 205 15.50 -8.04 15.51
C ALA A 205 15.89 -6.74 14.80
N ASP A 206 15.74 -6.66 13.47
CA ASP A 206 15.95 -5.44 12.69
C ASP A 206 14.95 -4.34 13.07
N LEU A 207 13.66 -4.66 13.19
CA LEU A 207 12.63 -3.72 13.61
C LEU A 207 12.90 -3.15 15.02
N ARG A 208 13.35 -3.99 15.96
CA ARG A 208 13.76 -3.52 17.31
C ARG A 208 14.94 -2.56 17.29
N ARG A 209 15.83 -2.69 16.30
CA ARG A 209 16.98 -1.79 16.10
C ARG A 209 16.63 -0.54 15.29
N GLY A 210 15.43 -0.47 14.71
CA GLY A 210 15.04 0.63 13.82
C GLY A 210 15.68 0.57 12.44
N ASN A 211 16.03 -0.63 11.97
CA ASN A 211 16.72 -0.88 10.70
C ASN A 211 15.79 -1.09 9.52
#